data_AF-A0A2V9TZG0-F1
#
_entry.id   AF-A0A2V9TZG0-F1
#
_cell.length_a   1.000
_cell.length_b   1.000
_cell.length_c   1.000
_cell.angle_alpha   90.00
_cell.angle_beta   90.00
_cell.angle_gamma   90.00
#
_symmetry.space_group_name_H-M   'P 1'
#
loop_
_entity.id
_entity.type
_entity.pdbx_description
1 polymer ?
#
loop_
_entity_poly.entity_id
_entity_poly.type
_entity_poly.pdbx_seq_one_letter_code
_entity_poly.pdbx_strand_id
1 'polypeptide(L)'
;MKGILVGIAINLIAAALLSNLAGPHFGLMSLTVGFVLLIVAFSLRRGLTIHYAGWGIGPEQYQDVTTVVKGYVRDNKIDIAVENATFQCHPYQGIPKKLFVQYSFGFGLGKKEKTKLEGDRLNLP
;
A
#
# COMPACT_ATOMS: atom_id res chain seq x y z
N MET A 1 9.90 7.69 3.93
CA MET A 1 11.09 7.96 4.78
C MET A 1 10.96 9.22 5.64
N LYS A 2 10.56 10.38 5.10
CA LYS A 2 10.50 11.66 5.86
C LYS A 2 9.77 11.58 7.21
N GLY A 3 8.63 10.88 7.30
CA GLY A 3 7.86 10.78 8.54
C GLY A 3 8.54 9.99 9.69
N ILE A 4 9.43 9.05 9.39
CA ILE A 4 10.13 8.25 10.42
C ILE A 4 11.20 9.10 11.09
N LEU A 5 11.99 9.85 10.30
CA LEU A 5 12.99 10.77 10.82
C LEU A 5 12.36 11.82 11.74
N VAL A 6 11.21 12.38 11.34
CA VAL A 6 10.48 13.36 12.15
C VAL A 6 10.00 12.74 13.46
N GLY A 7 9.42 11.54 13.44
CA GLY A 7 8.99 10.85 14.65
C GLY A 7 10.14 10.56 15.62
N ILE A 8 11.29 10.11 15.10
CA ILE A 8 12.48 9.85 15.92
C ILE A 8 12.98 11.15 16.56
N ALA A 9 13.06 12.23 15.78
CA ALA A 9 13.49 13.53 16.28
C ALA A 9 12.57 14.05 17.40
N ILE A 10 11.25 13.94 17.23
CA ILE A 10 10.27 14.32 18.26
C ILE A 10 10.47 13.50 19.53
N ASN A 11 10.66 12.19 19.42
CA ASN A 11 10.86 11.33 20.59
C ASN A 11 12.15 11.67 21.36
N LEU A 12 13.25 11.94 20.64
CA LEU A 12 14.51 12.34 21.25
C LEU A 12 14.42 13.71 21.94
N ILE A 13 13.73 14.68 21.32
CA ILE A 13 13.49 16.00 21.91
C ILE A 13 12.63 15.88 23.18
N ALA A 14 11.56 15.10 23.14
CA ALA A 14 10.69 14.85 24.30
C ALA A 14 11.46 14.19 25.46
N ALA A 15 12.29 13.19 25.15
CA ALA A 15 13.13 12.53 26.15
C ALA A 15 14.14 13.50 26.80
N ALA A 16 14.78 14.35 26.01
CA ALA A 16 15.72 15.36 26.52
C ALA A 16 15.02 16.41 27.41
N LEU A 17 13.85 16.89 27.01
CA LEU A 17 13.05 17.83 27.81
C LEU A 17 12.62 17.21 29.13
N LEU A 18 12.09 15.99 29.10
CA LEU A 18 11.64 15.28 30.31
C LEU A 18 12.81 14.92 31.24
N SER A 19 13.99 14.64 30.69
CA SER A 19 15.20 14.41 31.48
C SER A 19 15.59 15.65 32.30
N ASN A 20 15.51 16.83 31.67
CA ASN A 20 15.85 18.10 32.32
C ASN A 20 14.79 18.57 33.33
N LEU A 21 13.51 18.24 33.10
CA LEU A 21 12.39 18.69 33.93
C LEU A 21 12.08 17.78 35.11
N ALA A 22 12.07 16.47 34.88
CA ALA A 22 11.61 15.47 35.85
C ALA A 22 12.73 14.52 36.31
N GLY A 23 13.91 14.62 35.69
CA GLY A 23 15.06 13.77 35.98
C GLY A 23 15.26 12.65 34.95
N PRO A 24 16.43 12.00 34.97
CA PRO A 24 16.90 11.11 33.90
C PRO A 24 16.01 9.87 33.71
N HIS A 25 15.37 9.38 34.77
CA HIS A 25 14.46 8.23 34.70
C HIS A 25 13.23 8.51 33.81
N PHE A 26 12.69 9.73 33.85
CA PHE A 26 11.52 10.11 33.06
C PHE A 26 11.87 10.29 31.58
N GLY A 27 13.06 10.79 31.28
CA GLY A 27 13.57 10.84 29.91
C GLY A 27 13.75 9.46 29.28
N LEU A 28 14.32 8.52 30.05
CA LEU A 28 14.45 7.12 29.61
C LEU A 28 13.08 6.46 29.38
N MET A 29 12.11 6.68 30.27
CA MET A 29 10.74 6.19 30.09
C MET A 29 10.06 6.80 28.87
N SER A 30 10.25 8.09 28.62
CA SER A 30 9.72 8.74 27.41
C SER A 30 10.32 8.13 26.15
N LEU A 31 11.62 7.86 26.15
CA LEU A 31 12.32 7.32 25.00
C LEU A 31 11.79 5.92 24.65
N THR A 32 11.61 5.05 25.65
CA THR A 32 11.08 3.69 25.47
C THR A 32 9.62 3.72 25.01
N VAL A 33 8.75 4.47 25.67
CA VAL A 33 7.33 4.59 25.29
C VAL A 33 7.19 5.17 23.89
N GLY A 34 7.93 6.23 23.58
CA GLY A 34 7.90 6.86 22.27
C GLY A 34 8.40 5.92 21.17
N PHE A 35 9.43 5.10 21.42
CA PHE A 35 9.92 4.12 20.45
C PHE A 35 8.91 2.99 20.23
N VAL A 36 8.28 2.48 21.30
CA VAL A 36 7.21 1.48 21.21
C VAL A 36 6.05 2.01 20.38
N LEU A 37 5.61 3.24 20.65
CA LEU A 37 4.55 3.89 19.86
C LEU A 37 4.96 4.06 18.39
N LEU A 38 6.22 4.40 18.12
CA LEU A 38 6.74 4.55 16.75
C LEU A 38 6.78 3.20 16.01
N ILE A 39 7.20 2.14 16.68
CA ILE A 39 7.20 0.76 16.16
C ILE A 39 5.76 0.31 15.87
N VAL A 40 4.83 0.55 16.79
CA VAL A 40 3.41 0.22 16.62
C VAL A 40 2.83 1.03 15.46
N ALA A 41 3.02 2.34 15.43
CA ALA A 41 2.53 3.21 14.36
C ALA A 41 3.12 2.85 12.99
N PHE A 42 4.38 2.43 12.94
CA PHE A 42 5.01 1.95 11.72
C PHE A 42 4.44 0.59 11.28
N SER A 43 4.26 -0.34 12.22
CA SER A 43 3.65 -1.65 11.95
C SER A 43 2.19 -1.54 11.50
N LEU A 44 1.51 -0.45 11.86
CA LEU A 44 0.16 -0.11 11.40
C LEU A 44 0.11 0.54 10.01
N ARG A 45 1.25 0.94 9.40
CA ARG A 45 1.27 1.39 8.00
C ARG A 45 1.05 0.21 7.06
N ARG A 46 -0.22 -0.15 6.89
CA ARG A 46 -0.68 -1.13 5.91
C ARG A 46 -0.69 -0.46 4.54
N GLY A 47 0.01 -1.06 3.58
CA GLY A 47 0.03 -0.59 2.20
C GLY A 47 -0.50 -1.65 1.24
N LEU A 48 -1.25 -1.21 0.23
CA LEU A 48 -1.55 -2.01 -0.94
C LEU A 48 -0.37 -1.92 -1.90
N THR A 49 0.16 -3.09 -2.25
CA THR A 49 1.22 -3.23 -3.25
C THR A 49 0.72 -4.12 -4.36
N ILE A 50 0.72 -3.61 -5.58
CA ILE A 50 0.41 -4.40 -6.78
C ILE A 50 1.71 -5.05 -7.27
N HIS A 51 1.72 -6.38 -7.38
CA HIS A 51 2.87 -7.14 -7.88
C HIS A 51 2.79 -7.32 -9.38
N TYR A 52 1.60 -7.64 -9.88
CA TYR A 52 1.34 -7.88 -11.29
C TYR A 52 -0.12 -7.55 -11.62
N ALA A 53 -0.38 -7.02 -12.81
CA ALA A 53 -1.72 -6.94 -13.37
C ALA A 53 -1.70 -7.24 -14.87
N GLY A 54 -2.57 -8.14 -15.31
CA GLY A 54 -2.74 -8.55 -16.70
C GLY A 54 -4.15 -8.28 -17.21
N TRP A 55 -4.27 -7.67 -18.39
CA TRP A 55 -5.55 -7.38 -19.05
C TRP A 55 -5.67 -8.14 -20.37
N GLY A 56 -6.73 -8.93 -20.54
CA GLY A 56 -6.93 -9.70 -21.77
C GLY A 56 -7.87 -10.89 -21.57
N ILE A 57 -7.71 -11.94 -22.37
CA ILE A 57 -8.66 -13.07 -22.42
C ILE A 57 -8.15 -14.33 -21.69
N GLY A 58 -6.88 -14.36 -21.29
CA GLY A 58 -6.29 -15.47 -20.56
C GLY A 58 -4.80 -15.26 -20.23
N PRO A 59 -4.19 -16.14 -19.42
CA PRO A 59 -2.81 -16.01 -18.95
C PRO A 59 -1.77 -15.79 -20.06
N GLU A 60 -1.93 -16.47 -21.20
CA GLU A 60 -1.04 -16.35 -22.36
C GLU A 60 -1.32 -15.11 -23.23
N GLN A 61 -2.45 -14.45 -22.99
CA GLN A 61 -3.00 -13.35 -23.78
C GLN A 61 -3.30 -12.14 -22.90
N TYR A 62 -2.58 -12.01 -21.78
CA TYR A 62 -2.62 -10.83 -20.94
C TYR A 62 -1.57 -9.83 -21.38
N GLN A 63 -2.03 -8.60 -21.56
CA GLN A 63 -1.14 -7.46 -21.65
C GLN A 63 -0.84 -6.94 -20.25
N ASP A 64 0.44 -6.69 -19.98
CA ASP A 64 0.87 -6.15 -18.70
C ASP A 64 0.36 -4.71 -18.53
N VAL A 65 -0.51 -4.52 -17.53
CA VAL A 65 -1.07 -3.23 -17.13
C VAL A 65 -0.66 -2.86 -15.70
N THR A 66 0.38 -3.51 -15.17
CA THR A 66 0.85 -3.36 -13.78
C THR A 66 1.13 -1.89 -13.43
N THR A 67 1.82 -1.17 -14.31
CA THR A 67 2.14 0.25 -14.09
C THR A 67 0.88 1.12 -14.04
N VAL A 68 -0.09 0.85 -14.91
CA VAL A 68 -1.36 1.56 -14.96
C VAL A 68 -2.15 1.33 -13.66
N VAL A 69 -2.31 0.07 -13.26
CA VAL A 69 -3.02 -0.30 -12.01
C VAL A 69 -2.33 0.27 -10.78
N LYS A 70 -0.99 0.26 -10.72
CA LYS A 70 -0.21 0.95 -9.67
C LYS A 70 -0.49 2.46 -9.62
N GLY A 71 -0.66 3.09 -10.79
CA GLY A 71 -0.96 4.52 -10.91
C GLY A 71 -2.28 4.92 -10.24
N TYR A 72 -3.22 3.99 -10.09
CA TYR A 72 -4.52 4.21 -9.45
C TYR A 72 -4.55 3.99 -7.93
N VAL A 73 -3.46 3.51 -7.32
CA VAL A 73 -3.41 3.33 -5.86
C VAL A 73 -3.51 4.69 -5.17
N ARG A 74 -4.55 4.91 -4.37
CA ARG A 74 -4.77 6.11 -3.56
C ARG A 74 -5.18 5.70 -2.15
N ASP A 75 -4.52 6.25 -1.14
CA ASP A 75 -4.78 5.92 0.27
C ASP A 75 -4.78 4.42 0.57
N ASN A 76 -3.82 3.72 -0.06
CA ASN A 76 -3.66 2.26 -0.03
C ASN A 76 -4.83 1.49 -0.63
N LYS A 77 -5.71 2.10 -1.40
CA LYS A 77 -6.85 1.44 -2.03
C LYS A 77 -6.84 1.61 -3.53
N ILE A 78 -7.58 0.77 -4.21
CA ILE A 78 -7.96 0.97 -5.62
C ILE A 78 -9.48 0.85 -5.71
N ASP A 79 -10.10 1.78 -6.42
CA ASP A 79 -11.48 1.69 -6.87
C ASP A 79 -11.59 2.25 -8.29
N ILE A 80 -11.50 1.37 -9.29
CA ILE A 80 -11.54 1.72 -10.71
C ILE A 80 -12.49 0.82 -11.48
N ALA A 81 -13.02 1.33 -12.59
CA ALA A 81 -13.77 0.51 -13.53
C ALA A 81 -12.81 -0.40 -14.31
N VAL A 82 -13.23 -1.63 -14.61
CA VAL A 82 -12.45 -2.61 -15.38
C VAL A 82 -12.87 -2.51 -16.83
N GLU A 83 -12.26 -1.57 -17.55
CA GLU A 83 -12.62 -1.25 -18.93
C GLU A 83 -11.39 -0.82 -19.74
N ASN A 84 -11.52 -0.87 -21.07
CA ASN A 84 -10.41 -0.57 -21.97
C ASN A 84 -9.87 0.86 -21.81
N ALA A 85 -10.75 1.83 -21.55
CA ALA A 85 -10.36 3.22 -21.33
C ALA A 85 -9.46 3.39 -20.10
N THR A 86 -9.73 2.62 -19.04
CA THR A 86 -8.93 2.64 -17.80
C THR A 86 -7.52 2.09 -18.03
N PHE A 87 -7.38 1.06 -18.86
CA PHE A 87 -6.08 0.45 -19.16
C PHE A 87 -5.37 1.05 -20.37
N GLN A 88 -6.00 2.04 -21.04
CA GLN A 88 -5.54 2.68 -22.26
C GLN A 88 -5.15 1.66 -23.35
N CYS A 89 -5.83 0.51 -23.36
CA CYS A 89 -5.52 -0.58 -24.25
C CYS A 89 -6.77 -1.40 -24.59
N HIS A 90 -6.88 -1.77 -25.88
CA HIS A 90 -7.98 -2.51 -26.45
C HIS A 90 -7.49 -3.82 -27.08
N PRO A 91 -6.96 -4.77 -26.28
CA PRO A 91 -6.63 -6.07 -26.83
C PRO A 91 -7.93 -6.79 -27.22
N TYR A 92 -7.90 -7.59 -28.29
CA TYR A 92 -9.00 -8.50 -28.69
C TYR A 92 -10.40 -7.85 -28.75
N GLN A 93 -10.64 -7.06 -29.79
CA GLN A 93 -11.93 -6.40 -30.01
C GLN A 93 -13.08 -7.41 -30.15
N GLY A 94 -14.23 -7.09 -29.55
CA GLY A 94 -15.43 -7.94 -29.58
C GLY A 94 -15.41 -9.15 -28.66
N ILE A 95 -14.30 -9.41 -27.95
CA ILE A 95 -14.17 -10.53 -27.02
C ILE A 95 -14.20 -9.99 -25.57
N PRO A 96 -15.04 -10.57 -24.68
CA PRO A 96 -15.05 -10.22 -23.26
C PRO A 96 -13.69 -10.46 -22.62
N LYS A 97 -13.16 -9.42 -21.97
CA LYS A 97 -11.86 -9.48 -21.28
C LYS A 97 -12.00 -9.66 -19.78
N LYS A 98 -10.88 -9.98 -19.16
CA LYS A 98 -10.70 -10.05 -17.72
C LYS A 98 -9.39 -9.40 -17.32
N LEU A 99 -9.45 -8.76 -16.16
CA LEU A 99 -8.30 -8.24 -15.43
C LEU A 99 -7.90 -9.26 -14.37
N PHE A 100 -6.66 -9.68 -14.39
CA PHE A 100 -6.04 -10.46 -13.33
C PHE A 100 -5.07 -9.58 -12.56
N VAL A 101 -5.15 -9.57 -11.23
CA VAL A 101 -4.29 -8.75 -10.37
C VAL A 101 -3.72 -9.59 -9.24
N GLN A 102 -2.40 -9.54 -9.09
CA GLN A 102 -1.69 -10.03 -7.91
C GLN A 102 -1.30 -8.85 -7.04
N TYR A 103 -1.69 -8.88 -5.77
CA TYR A 103 -1.45 -7.80 -4.81
C TYR A 103 -1.13 -8.34 -3.43
N SER A 104 -0.48 -7.53 -2.60
CA SER A 104 -0.35 -7.77 -1.16
C SER A 104 -0.91 -6.58 -0.40
N PHE A 105 -1.45 -6.83 0.78
CA PHE A 105 -1.97 -5.78 1.65
C PHE A 105 -1.51 -5.97 3.09
N GLY A 106 -0.96 -4.91 3.68
CA GLY A 106 -0.48 -4.94 5.06
C GLY A 106 0.88 -5.64 5.25
N PHE A 107 1.09 -6.22 6.43
CA PHE A 107 2.32 -6.94 6.80
C PHE A 107 2.38 -8.40 6.29
N GLY A 108 1.31 -8.85 5.62
CA GLY A 108 1.23 -10.21 5.10
C GLY A 108 2.14 -10.38 3.89
N LEU A 109 3.07 -11.32 3.97
CA LEU A 109 3.89 -11.79 2.85
C LEU A 109 3.07 -12.54 1.78
N GLY A 110 1.80 -12.84 2.08
CA GLY A 110 0.90 -13.54 1.17
C GLY A 110 0.50 -12.66 -0.01
N LYS A 111 0.92 -13.05 -1.21
CA LYS A 111 0.33 -12.56 -2.45
C LYS A 111 -1.12 -13.06 -2.53
N LYS A 112 -2.03 -12.14 -2.81
CA LYS A 112 -3.43 -12.40 -3.10
C LYS A 112 -3.66 -12.19 -4.58
N GLU A 113 -4.60 -12.94 -5.13
CA GLU A 113 -4.98 -12.83 -6.53
C GLU A 113 -6.45 -12.42 -6.62
N LYS A 114 -6.77 -11.61 -7.63
CA LYS A 114 -8.14 -11.20 -7.90
C LYS A 114 -8.35 -11.09 -9.41
N THR A 115 -9.41 -11.73 -9.89
CA THR A 115 -9.83 -11.64 -11.28
C THR A 115 -11.15 -10.88 -11.37
N LYS A 116 -11.26 -9.98 -12.34
CA LYS A 116 -12.45 -9.18 -12.62
C LYS A 116 -12.78 -9.18 -14.09
N LEU A 117 -14.05 -9.22 -14.44
CA LEU A 117 -14.50 -9.20 -15.83
C LEU A 117 -14.55 -7.75 -16.35
N GLU A 118 -14.51 -7.60 -17.66
CA GLU A 118 -14.79 -6.31 -18.32
C GLU A 118 -16.18 -5.80 -17.90
N GLY A 119 -16.25 -4.54 -17.50
CA GLY A 119 -17.45 -3.90 -16.95
C GLY A 119 -17.59 -3.98 -15.43
N ASP A 120 -16.79 -4.80 -14.74
CA ASP A 120 -16.78 -4.83 -13.26
C ASP A 120 -16.07 -3.60 -12.66
N ARG A 121 -16.09 -3.50 -11.33
CA ARG A 121 -15.18 -2.64 -10.56
C ARG A 121 -14.08 -3.46 -9.89
N LEU A 122 -12.84 -2.96 -10.00
CA LEU A 122 -11.72 -3.42 -9.19
C LEU A 122 -11.70 -2.62 -7.89
N ASN A 123 -12.12 -3.26 -6.81
CA ASN A 123 -11.97 -2.74 -5.45
C ASN A 123 -10.91 -3.55 -4.69
N LEU A 124 -9.82 -2.90 -4.31
CA LEU A 124 -8.76 -3.48 -3.47
C LEU A 124 -8.55 -2.60 -2.22
N PRO A 125 -8.36 -3.22 -1.04
CA PRO A 125 -8.15 -2.53 0.22
C PRO A 125 -6.77 -1.90 0.33
#